data_AF-A0A3C0HC08-F1
#
_entry.id   AF-A0A3C0HC08-F1
#
_cell.length_a   1.000
_cell.length_b   1.000
_cell.length_c   1.000
_cell.angle_alpha   90.00
_cell.angle_beta   90.00
_cell.angle_gamma   90.00
#
_symmetry.space_group_name_H-M   'P 1'
#
loop_
_entity.id
_entity.type
_entity.pdbx_description
1 polymer ?
#
loop_
_entity_poly.entity_id
_entity_poly.type
_entity_poly.pdbx_seq_one_letter_code
_entity_poly.pdbx_strand_id
1 'polypeptide(L)'
;MPPRNNKTWNKTPNVEYISSECYNNQKIFEAEQREIFSKVWVPMCHISEMYNEGNYRTSQIAGQNVIAVNTKDGIKAYRNYGFNSPSGTAAAPIVTVEPQLHCEVKHGGMVWVTLDPNPTMSVEEWTCGAFDCIADAIDTEEMEVFHYHKAIIDTNYKLWHDTNSEFYHDFMHYFNRVSGFNDEYFA
;
A
#
# COMPACT_ATOMS: atom_id res chain seq x y z
N MET A 1 -6.40 32.17 24.96
CA MET A 1 -5.31 32.67 24.08
C MET A 1 -5.93 33.47 22.94
N PRO A 2 -5.38 34.63 22.55
CA PRO A 2 -5.85 35.31 21.34
C PRO A 2 -5.58 34.43 20.10
N PRO A 3 -6.43 34.50 19.06
CA PRO A 3 -6.21 33.79 17.80
C PRO A 3 -4.85 34.15 17.18
N ARG A 4 -4.16 33.16 16.61
CA ARG A 4 -2.91 33.41 15.88
C ARG A 4 -3.21 34.21 14.61
N ASN A 5 -2.45 35.28 14.37
CA ASN A 5 -2.47 36.02 13.11
C ASN A 5 -1.48 35.41 12.09
N ASN A 6 -1.50 35.87 10.83
CA ASN A 6 -0.63 35.35 9.76
C ASN A 6 0.87 35.36 10.14
N LYS A 7 1.37 36.45 10.76
CA LYS A 7 2.76 36.55 11.22
C LYS A 7 3.10 35.49 12.27
N THR A 8 2.16 35.13 13.14
CA THR A 8 2.35 34.09 14.14
C THR A 8 2.24 32.68 13.54
N TRP A 9 1.43 32.48 12.51
CA TRP A 9 1.32 31.20 11.80
C TRP A 9 2.57 30.82 11.01
N ASN A 10 3.29 31.81 10.47
CA ASN A 10 4.53 31.58 9.72
C ASN A 10 5.77 31.38 10.61
N LYS A 11 5.65 31.48 11.94
CA LYS A 11 6.77 31.21 12.85
C LYS A 11 6.88 29.71 13.08
N THR A 12 8.12 29.22 13.03
CA THR A 12 8.45 27.88 13.50
C THR A 12 7.96 27.67 14.94
N PRO A 13 7.17 26.62 15.22
CA PRO A 13 6.78 26.26 16.57
C PRO A 13 7.99 25.91 17.45
N ASN A 14 7.92 26.26 18.75
CA ASN A 14 8.93 25.86 19.75
C ASN A 14 8.68 24.45 20.34
N VAL A 15 7.85 23.66 19.67
CA VAL A 15 7.49 22.28 20.04
C VAL A 15 7.75 21.39 18.83
N GLU A 16 7.80 20.08 19.02
CA GLU A 16 7.81 19.15 17.88
C GLU A 16 6.59 19.39 17.00
N TYR A 17 6.83 19.44 15.69
CA TYR A 17 5.80 19.75 14.71
C TYR A 17 6.13 19.10 13.37
N ILE A 18 5.09 18.82 12.59
CA ILE A 18 5.18 18.43 11.19
C ILE A 18 4.75 19.64 10.36
N SER A 19 5.55 19.99 9.34
CA SER A 19 5.15 21.01 8.38
C SER A 19 4.00 20.48 7.52
N SER A 20 2.92 21.25 7.39
CA SER A 20 1.79 20.88 6.52
C SER A 20 2.18 20.73 5.05
N GLU A 21 3.32 21.26 4.64
CA GLU A 21 3.84 21.12 3.29
C GLU A 21 4.04 19.64 2.89
N CYS A 22 4.30 18.74 3.84
CA CYS A 22 4.45 17.32 3.52
C CYS A 22 3.18 16.71 2.90
N TYR A 23 2.01 17.31 3.14
CA TYR A 23 0.73 16.82 2.61
C TYR A 23 0.31 17.47 1.29
N ASN A 24 0.86 18.65 0.94
CA ASN A 24 0.36 19.46 -0.17
C ASN A 24 1.43 20.01 -1.13
N ASN A 25 2.71 19.67 -0.91
CA ASN A 25 3.80 20.12 -1.77
C ASN A 25 4.16 19.05 -2.81
N GLN A 26 3.93 19.37 -4.09
CA GLN A 26 4.20 18.48 -5.22
C GLN A 26 5.66 18.00 -5.29
N LYS A 27 6.64 18.85 -4.97
CA LYS A 27 8.06 18.47 -4.99
C LYS A 27 8.39 17.44 -3.91
N ILE A 28 7.73 17.53 -2.75
CA ILE A 28 7.88 16.55 -1.69
C ILE A 28 7.27 15.21 -2.15
N PHE A 29 6.07 15.25 -2.72
CA PHE A 29 5.44 14.04 -3.25
C PHE A 29 6.31 13.34 -4.31
N GLU A 30 6.87 14.08 -5.27
CA GLU A 30 7.78 13.53 -6.27
C GLU A 30 9.07 12.96 -5.65
N ALA A 31 9.58 13.57 -4.59
CA ALA A 31 10.70 13.00 -3.84
C ALA A 31 10.29 11.70 -3.13
N GLU A 32 9.11 11.63 -2.51
CA GLU A 32 8.59 10.42 -1.87
C GLU A 32 8.43 9.27 -2.87
N GLN A 33 7.94 9.53 -4.08
CA GLN A 33 7.85 8.51 -5.13
C GLN A 33 9.24 7.92 -5.47
N ARG A 34 10.29 8.75 -5.56
CA ARG A 34 11.65 8.33 -5.95
C ARG A 34 12.51 7.79 -4.80
N GLU A 35 12.31 8.31 -3.60
CA GLU A 35 13.20 8.03 -2.46
C GLU A 35 12.59 7.01 -1.50
N ILE A 36 11.27 6.81 -1.52
CA ILE A 36 10.54 5.87 -0.65
C ILE A 36 9.89 4.79 -1.50
N PHE A 37 8.84 5.13 -2.26
CA PHE A 37 7.99 4.11 -2.90
C PHE A 37 8.70 3.28 -3.96
N SER A 38 9.71 3.82 -4.63
CA SER A 38 10.51 3.05 -5.59
C SER A 38 11.61 2.20 -4.94
N LYS A 39 11.76 2.24 -3.60
CA LYS A 39 12.82 1.53 -2.87
C LYS A 39 12.30 0.49 -1.88
N VAL A 40 11.07 0.64 -1.40
CA VAL A 40 10.47 -0.28 -0.42
C VAL A 40 9.78 -1.47 -1.08
N TRP A 41 9.63 -2.55 -0.31
CA TRP A 41 8.73 -3.64 -0.68
C TRP A 41 7.26 -3.23 -0.55
N VAL A 42 6.46 -3.50 -1.58
CA VAL A 42 5.04 -3.16 -1.62
C VAL A 42 4.22 -4.45 -1.79
N PRO A 43 3.24 -4.73 -0.92
CA PRO A 43 2.31 -5.84 -1.11
C PRO A 43 1.31 -5.45 -2.21
N MET A 44 1.23 -6.23 -3.28
CA MET A 44 0.41 -5.86 -4.45
C MET A 44 -0.86 -6.70 -4.62
N CYS A 45 -0.85 -7.97 -4.23
CA CYS A 45 -1.99 -8.89 -4.30
C CYS A 45 -1.74 -10.11 -3.42
N HIS A 46 -2.77 -10.93 -3.22
CA HIS A 46 -2.63 -12.23 -2.58
C HIS A 46 -2.47 -13.35 -3.63
N ILE A 47 -1.75 -14.42 -3.29
CA ILE A 47 -1.44 -15.54 -4.20
C ILE A 47 -2.69 -16.25 -4.74
N SER A 48 -3.77 -16.32 -3.95
CA SER A 48 -5.06 -16.90 -4.37
C SER A 48 -5.71 -16.18 -5.54
N GLU A 49 -5.35 -14.91 -5.80
CA GLU A 49 -5.77 -14.17 -6.99
C GLU A 49 -5.05 -14.65 -8.27
N MET A 50 -3.98 -15.44 -8.13
CA MET A 50 -3.15 -15.98 -9.20
C MET A 50 -2.91 -17.50 -9.05
N TYR A 51 -3.93 -18.25 -8.62
CA TYR A 51 -3.81 -19.65 -8.25
C TYR A 51 -3.21 -20.55 -9.35
N ASN A 52 -3.64 -20.37 -10.60
CA ASN A 52 -3.20 -21.19 -11.72
C ASN A 52 -2.00 -20.57 -12.46
N GLU A 53 -1.19 -21.42 -13.08
CA GLU A 53 -0.13 -20.98 -14.00
C GLU A 53 -0.69 -20.01 -15.06
N GLY A 54 0.07 -18.94 -15.33
CA GLY A 54 -0.28 -17.86 -16.24
C GLY A 54 -1.23 -16.83 -15.64
N ASN A 55 -1.85 -17.08 -14.48
CA ASN A 55 -2.69 -16.06 -13.85
C ASN A 55 -1.83 -14.89 -13.38
N TYR A 56 -2.32 -13.67 -13.59
CA TYR A 56 -1.57 -12.45 -13.31
C TYR A 56 -2.41 -11.40 -12.60
N ARG A 57 -1.71 -10.48 -11.93
CA ARG A 57 -2.24 -9.24 -11.35
C ARG A 57 -1.39 -8.07 -11.76
N THR A 58 -2.03 -6.92 -12.03
CA THR A 58 -1.34 -5.67 -12.35
C THR A 58 -1.64 -4.60 -11.31
N SER A 59 -0.66 -3.76 -11.01
CA SER A 59 -0.82 -2.60 -10.12
C SER A 59 0.15 -1.49 -10.50
N GLN A 60 0.27 -0.47 -9.66
CA GLN A 60 1.27 0.59 -9.77
C GLN A 60 2.10 0.71 -8.50
N ILE A 61 3.41 0.87 -8.67
CA ILE A 61 4.36 1.21 -7.59
C ILE A 61 5.10 2.46 -8.03
N ALA A 62 5.13 3.50 -7.20
CA ALA A 62 5.78 4.77 -7.53
C ALA A 62 5.36 5.36 -8.91
N GLY A 63 4.08 5.19 -9.29
CA GLY A 63 3.55 5.58 -10.60
C GLY A 63 3.97 4.69 -11.79
N GLN A 64 4.75 3.63 -11.56
CA GLN A 64 5.16 2.67 -12.57
C GLN A 64 4.21 1.46 -12.58
N ASN A 65 3.66 1.13 -13.75
CA ASN A 65 2.85 -0.07 -13.92
C ASN A 65 3.71 -1.32 -13.73
N VAL A 66 3.24 -2.24 -12.90
CA VAL A 66 3.87 -3.53 -12.63
C VAL A 66 2.87 -4.68 -12.83
N ILE A 67 3.40 -5.85 -13.11
CA ILE A 67 2.65 -7.11 -13.23
C ILE A 67 3.36 -8.19 -12.43
N ALA A 68 2.60 -8.94 -11.62
CA ALA A 68 3.00 -10.21 -11.08
C ALA A 68 2.25 -11.33 -11.82
N VAL A 69 2.93 -12.44 -12.09
CA VAL A 69 2.37 -13.59 -12.80
C VAL A 69 2.83 -14.88 -12.14
N ASN A 70 1.92 -15.84 -12.01
CA ASN A 70 2.26 -17.20 -11.60
C ASN A 70 2.84 -17.96 -12.79
N THR A 71 4.05 -18.47 -12.63
CA THR A 71 4.77 -19.24 -13.65
C THR A 71 5.12 -20.63 -13.13
N LYS A 72 5.58 -21.53 -14.00
CA LYS A 72 6.09 -22.84 -13.59
C LYS A 72 7.22 -22.77 -12.56
N ASP A 73 7.99 -21.69 -12.60
CA ASP A 73 9.14 -21.45 -11.72
C ASP A 73 8.78 -20.55 -10.52
N GLY A 74 7.49 -20.47 -10.17
CA GLY A 74 6.93 -19.63 -9.11
C GLY A 74 6.48 -18.25 -9.58
N ILE A 75 6.20 -17.36 -8.61
CA ILE A 75 5.78 -15.98 -8.92
C ILE A 75 6.96 -15.19 -9.50
N LYS A 76 6.66 -14.45 -10.57
CA LYS A 76 7.59 -13.51 -11.21
C LYS A 76 6.93 -12.15 -11.35
N ALA A 77 7.71 -11.08 -11.24
CA ALA A 77 7.22 -9.72 -11.38
C ALA A 77 8.03 -8.94 -12.44
N TYR A 78 7.34 -8.06 -13.17
CA TYR A 78 7.92 -7.27 -14.26
C TYR A 78 7.29 -5.88 -14.30
N ARG A 79 7.95 -4.93 -14.99
CA ARG A 79 7.25 -3.72 -15.45
C ARG A 79 6.21 -4.08 -16.50
N ASN A 80 5.06 -3.42 -16.43
CA ASN A 80 3.91 -3.70 -17.28
C ASN A 80 3.71 -2.59 -18.32
N TYR A 81 3.83 -2.95 -19.61
CA TYR A 81 3.61 -2.06 -20.75
C TYR A 81 2.46 -2.48 -21.66
N GLY A 82 1.82 -3.63 -21.41
CA GLY A 82 0.91 -4.25 -22.38
C GLY A 82 -0.38 -4.83 -21.80
N PHE A 83 -0.45 -5.05 -20.49
CA PHE A 83 -1.63 -5.60 -19.84
C PHE A 83 -2.48 -4.46 -19.27
N ASN A 84 -3.67 -4.27 -19.84
CA ASN A 84 -4.60 -3.21 -19.44
C ASN A 84 -5.66 -3.66 -18.42
N SER A 85 -5.75 -4.97 -18.15
CA SER A 85 -6.71 -5.53 -17.19
C SER A 85 -6.03 -5.74 -15.83
N PRO A 86 -6.73 -5.48 -14.71
CA PRO A 86 -6.19 -5.63 -13.36
C PRO A 86 -5.81 -7.08 -13.00
N SER A 87 -6.47 -8.05 -13.63
CA SER A 87 -6.17 -9.49 -13.56
C SER A 87 -6.48 -10.18 -14.88
N GLY A 88 -5.98 -11.40 -15.02
CA GLY A 88 -6.35 -12.29 -16.10
C GLY A 88 -5.44 -13.52 -16.14
N THR A 89 -5.48 -14.24 -17.25
CA THR A 89 -4.57 -15.35 -17.54
C THR A 89 -3.79 -15.00 -18.80
N ALA A 90 -2.46 -15.00 -18.70
CA ALA A 90 -1.58 -14.79 -19.83
C ALA A 90 -1.67 -15.98 -20.79
N ALA A 91 -2.02 -15.72 -22.05
CA ALA A 91 -2.11 -16.77 -23.07
C ALA A 91 -0.73 -17.32 -23.51
N ALA A 92 0.34 -16.60 -23.19
CA ALA A 92 1.72 -16.97 -23.47
C ALA A 92 2.65 -16.39 -22.39
N PRO A 93 3.87 -16.95 -22.22
CA PRO A 93 4.86 -16.40 -21.30
C PRO A 93 5.17 -14.92 -21.58
N ILE A 94 5.37 -14.14 -20.52
CA ILE A 94 5.77 -12.74 -20.65
C ILE A 94 7.24 -12.71 -21.08
N VAL A 95 7.50 -12.10 -22.24
CA VAL A 95 8.85 -11.88 -22.77
C VAL A 95 9.13 -10.39 -22.75
N THR A 96 10.19 -9.98 -22.05
CA THR A 96 10.63 -8.59 -21.94
C THR A 96 12.15 -8.51 -21.97
N VAL A 97 12.67 -7.37 -22.43
CA VAL A 97 14.10 -7.06 -22.38
C VAL A 97 14.52 -6.47 -21.04
N GLU A 98 13.55 -6.03 -20.23
CA GLU A 98 13.83 -5.48 -18.92
C GLU A 98 14.12 -6.57 -17.88
N PRO A 99 14.97 -6.28 -16.88
CA PRO A 99 15.18 -7.18 -15.77
C PRO A 99 13.86 -7.53 -15.06
N GLN A 100 13.77 -8.77 -14.58
CA GLN A 100 12.73 -9.16 -13.64
C GLN A 100 12.83 -8.29 -12.38
N LEU A 101 11.68 -7.86 -11.85
CA LEU A 101 11.61 -7.21 -10.55
C LEU A 101 11.78 -8.24 -9.44
N HIS A 102 12.34 -7.81 -8.31
CA HIS A 102 12.39 -8.65 -7.12
C HIS A 102 10.99 -8.83 -6.56
N CYS A 103 10.65 -10.08 -6.24
CA CYS A 103 9.36 -10.44 -5.67
C CYS A 103 9.49 -11.60 -4.70
N GLU A 104 8.70 -11.58 -3.64
CA GLU A 104 8.59 -12.67 -2.65
C GLU A 104 7.12 -12.91 -2.29
N VAL A 105 6.81 -14.14 -1.86
CA VAL A 105 5.51 -14.49 -1.27
C VAL A 105 5.71 -14.72 0.22
N LYS A 106 5.11 -13.88 1.05
CA LYS A 106 5.32 -13.83 2.52
C LYS A 106 4.05 -13.38 3.23
N HIS A 107 4.00 -13.57 4.55
CA HIS A 107 2.93 -13.07 5.43
C HIS A 107 1.54 -13.52 4.96
N GLY A 108 1.23 -14.81 5.12
CA GLY A 108 -0.05 -15.38 4.73
C GLY A 108 -0.36 -15.27 3.24
N GLY A 109 0.62 -15.53 2.35
CA GLY A 109 0.40 -15.60 0.90
C GLY A 109 0.39 -14.26 0.14
N MET A 110 0.78 -13.16 0.78
CA MET A 110 0.91 -11.86 0.11
C MET A 110 2.09 -11.85 -0.86
N VAL A 111 1.86 -11.35 -2.08
CA VAL A 111 2.88 -11.13 -3.11
C VAL A 111 3.44 -9.73 -2.97
N TRP A 112 4.72 -9.66 -2.61
CA TRP A 112 5.47 -8.43 -2.42
C TRP A 112 6.38 -8.18 -3.61
N VAL A 113 6.46 -6.94 -4.07
CA VAL A 113 7.31 -6.51 -5.18
C VAL A 113 8.03 -5.22 -4.81
N THR A 114 9.28 -5.08 -5.24
CA THR A 114 10.02 -3.82 -5.13
C THR A 114 10.53 -3.37 -6.49
N LEU A 115 10.62 -2.04 -6.68
CA LEU A 115 11.27 -1.42 -7.82
C LEU A 115 12.77 -1.20 -7.58
N ASP A 116 13.26 -1.41 -6.36
CA ASP A 116 14.69 -1.36 -6.06
C ASP A 116 15.40 -2.48 -6.84
N PRO A 117 16.35 -2.18 -7.73
CA PRO A 117 17.11 -3.22 -8.42
C PRO A 117 18.03 -4.01 -7.48
N ASN A 118 18.39 -3.46 -6.32
CA ASN A 118 19.33 -4.05 -5.37
C ASN A 118 18.80 -3.95 -3.92
N PRO A 119 17.66 -4.57 -3.60
CA PRO A 119 17.14 -4.54 -2.24
C PRO A 119 18.13 -5.22 -1.30
N THR A 120 18.46 -4.56 -0.20
CA THR A 120 19.44 -5.05 0.79
C THR A 120 18.82 -5.96 1.84
N MET A 121 17.49 -6.06 1.86
CA MET A 121 16.71 -6.83 2.82
C MET A 121 15.67 -7.68 2.07
N SER A 122 15.48 -8.90 2.53
CA SER A 122 14.29 -9.69 2.20
C SER A 122 13.02 -9.03 2.74
N VAL A 123 11.85 -9.48 2.29
CA VAL A 123 10.57 -8.99 2.83
C VAL A 123 10.48 -9.19 4.34
N GLU A 124 10.93 -10.34 4.86
CA GLU A 124 10.91 -10.66 6.28
C GLU A 124 11.71 -9.63 7.11
N GLU A 125 12.97 -9.41 6.73
CA GLU A 125 13.87 -8.45 7.37
C GLU A 125 13.32 -7.03 7.28
N TRP A 126 12.75 -6.66 6.14
CA TRP A 126 12.16 -5.34 5.95
C TRP A 126 10.92 -5.12 6.80
N THR A 127 10.03 -6.11 6.90
CA THR A 127 8.83 -6.02 7.74
C THR A 127 9.14 -6.02 9.23
N CYS A 128 10.31 -6.52 9.64
CA CYS A 128 10.86 -6.35 10.98
C CYS A 128 9.85 -6.67 12.12
N GLY A 129 9.12 -7.79 11.99
CA GLY A 129 8.16 -8.24 13.00
C GLY A 129 6.81 -7.51 13.00
N ALA A 130 6.53 -6.65 12.01
CA ALA A 130 5.25 -5.95 11.91
C ALA A 130 4.02 -6.87 11.83
N PHE A 131 4.21 -8.12 11.39
CA PHE A 131 3.16 -9.14 11.26
C PHE A 131 3.09 -10.10 12.45
N ASP A 132 4.01 -10.02 13.42
CA ASP A 132 4.13 -11.01 14.50
C ASP A 132 2.85 -11.16 15.33
N CYS A 133 2.10 -10.06 15.51
CA CYS A 133 0.85 -10.07 16.29
C CYS A 133 -0.31 -10.80 15.59
N ILE A 134 -0.20 -11.03 14.27
CA ILE A 134 -1.23 -11.70 13.46
C ILE A 134 -0.72 -12.93 12.73
N ALA A 135 0.57 -13.28 12.86
CA ALA A 135 1.21 -14.38 12.15
C ALA A 135 0.43 -15.70 12.29
N ASP A 136 0.07 -16.07 13.52
CA ASP A 136 -0.73 -17.27 13.78
C ASP A 136 -2.04 -17.24 12.98
N ALA A 137 -2.75 -16.12 12.92
CA ALA A 137 -4.04 -16.04 12.23
C ALA A 137 -3.90 -16.16 10.70
N ILE A 138 -2.86 -15.56 10.11
CA ILE A 138 -2.68 -15.50 8.66
C ILE A 138 -1.97 -16.73 8.08
N ASP A 139 -1.25 -17.49 8.91
CA ASP A 139 -0.48 -18.66 8.49
C ASP A 139 -1.11 -20.00 8.94
N THR A 140 -2.21 -19.99 9.72
CA THR A 140 -2.86 -21.22 10.20
C THR A 140 -3.50 -22.03 9.07
N GLU A 141 -4.18 -21.38 8.13
CA GLU A 141 -4.81 -22.01 6.96
C GLU A 141 -4.58 -21.16 5.70
N GLU A 142 -4.74 -21.77 4.53
CA GLU A 142 -4.67 -21.04 3.26
C GLU A 142 -5.78 -19.98 3.19
N MET A 143 -5.38 -18.71 3.07
CA MET A 143 -6.32 -17.60 2.91
C MET A 143 -6.75 -17.42 1.46
N GLU A 144 -7.97 -16.94 1.25
CA GLU A 144 -8.45 -16.54 -0.07
C GLU A 144 -9.08 -15.15 -0.09
N VAL A 145 -8.90 -14.45 -1.20
CA VAL A 145 -9.55 -13.16 -1.42
C VAL A 145 -10.98 -13.41 -1.89
N PHE A 146 -11.95 -13.10 -1.04
CA PHE A 146 -13.37 -13.27 -1.37
C PHE A 146 -14.04 -11.99 -1.91
N HIS A 147 -13.42 -10.82 -1.72
CA HIS A 147 -13.97 -9.54 -2.15
C HIS A 147 -12.88 -8.50 -2.39
N TYR A 148 -13.12 -7.58 -3.32
CA TYR A 148 -12.24 -6.46 -3.60
C TYR A 148 -13.03 -5.14 -3.59
N HIS A 149 -12.55 -4.19 -2.79
CA HIS A 149 -13.12 -2.85 -2.70
C HIS A 149 -12.02 -1.80 -2.98
N LYS A 150 -12.33 -0.83 -3.85
CA LYS A 150 -11.43 0.27 -4.18
C LYS A 150 -12.20 1.60 -4.14
N ALA A 151 -11.67 2.54 -3.38
CA ALA A 151 -12.11 3.92 -3.37
C ALA A 151 -10.92 4.84 -3.68
N ILE A 152 -11.19 5.94 -4.39
CA ILE A 152 -10.21 7.01 -4.60
C ILE A 152 -10.60 8.15 -3.67
N ILE A 153 -9.71 8.47 -2.73
CA ILE A 153 -9.91 9.51 -1.73
C ILE A 153 -8.95 10.66 -2.09
N ASP A 154 -9.50 11.85 -2.29
CA ASP A 154 -8.73 13.03 -2.69
C ASP A 154 -8.01 13.64 -1.47
N THR A 155 -6.98 12.95 -1.01
CA THR A 155 -6.16 13.31 0.16
C THR A 155 -4.74 12.79 0.02
N ASN A 156 -3.82 13.29 0.85
CA ASN A 156 -2.46 12.76 0.88
C ASN A 156 -2.43 11.37 1.56
N TYR A 157 -1.66 10.43 1.01
CA TYR A 157 -1.56 9.07 1.55
C TYR A 157 -1.13 9.05 3.03
N LYS A 158 -0.28 10.00 3.46
CA LYS A 158 0.21 10.06 4.84
C LYS A 158 -0.91 10.30 5.84
N LEU A 159 -1.91 11.13 5.50
CA LEU A 159 -3.06 11.36 6.38
C LEU A 159 -3.86 10.08 6.60
N TRP A 160 -4.00 9.25 5.57
CA TRP A 160 -4.63 7.94 5.70
C TRP A 160 -3.82 7.00 6.62
N HIS A 161 -2.49 6.98 6.48
CA HIS A 161 -1.62 6.14 7.32
C HIS A 161 -1.57 6.63 8.77
N ASP A 162 -1.48 7.94 8.98
CA ASP A 162 -1.46 8.58 10.30
C ASP A 162 -2.72 8.18 11.09
N THR A 163 -3.91 8.28 10.48
CA THR A 163 -5.17 7.87 11.11
C THR A 163 -5.22 6.37 11.42
N ASN A 164 -4.64 5.51 10.58
CA ASN A 164 -4.58 4.06 10.85
C ASN A 164 -3.49 3.67 11.87
N SER A 165 -2.65 4.61 12.30
CA SER A 165 -1.55 4.36 13.24
C SER A 165 -1.84 4.87 14.66
N GLU A 166 -3.05 5.36 14.93
CA GLU A 166 -3.47 5.82 16.25
C GLU A 166 -4.94 5.49 16.55
N PHE A 167 -5.27 5.46 17.85
CA PHE A 167 -6.62 5.16 18.36
C PHE A 167 -7.28 6.37 19.03
N TYR A 168 -6.71 7.57 18.92
CA TYR A 168 -7.26 8.77 19.57
C TYR A 168 -8.61 9.16 18.97
N HIS A 169 -8.74 9.07 17.64
CA HIS A 169 -9.99 9.44 16.95
C HIS A 169 -11.12 8.40 17.14
N ASP A 170 -10.81 7.15 17.52
CA ASP A 170 -11.80 6.10 17.78
C ASP A 170 -12.78 6.45 18.90
N PHE A 171 -12.33 7.18 19.92
CA PHE A 171 -13.21 7.69 20.96
C PHE A 171 -14.33 8.55 20.36
N MET A 172 -14.00 9.41 19.40
CA MET A 172 -14.98 10.23 18.70
C MET A 172 -15.87 9.41 17.76
N HIS A 173 -15.34 8.34 17.14
CA HIS A 173 -16.15 7.39 16.38
C HIS A 173 -17.19 6.69 17.25
N TYR A 174 -16.86 6.32 18.49
CA TYR A 174 -17.83 5.76 19.42
C TYR A 174 -19.00 6.73 19.66
N PHE A 175 -18.73 7.99 19.98
CA PHE A 175 -19.80 8.99 20.15
C PHE A 175 -20.61 9.20 18.88
N ASN A 176 -19.96 9.36 17.73
CA ASN A 176 -20.66 9.55 16.46
C ASN A 176 -21.57 8.34 16.11
N ARG A 177 -21.15 7.11 16.43
CA ARG A 177 -21.98 5.91 16.26
C ARG A 177 -23.18 5.90 17.20
N VAL A 178 -22.98 6.27 18.46
CA VAL A 178 -24.05 6.28 19.47
C VAL A 178 -25.05 7.42 19.24
N SER A 179 -24.58 8.61 18.83
CA SER A 179 -25.44 9.80 18.71
C SER A 179 -25.92 10.10 17.29
N GLY A 180 -25.21 9.63 16.26
CA GLY A 180 -25.43 10.02 14.86
C GLY A 180 -25.97 8.92 13.94
N PHE A 181 -25.96 7.65 14.35
CA PHE A 181 -26.53 6.54 13.59
C PHE A 181 -27.83 6.03 14.23
N ASN A 182 -28.77 6.94 14.42
CA ASN A 182 -30.13 6.67 14.89
C ASN A 182 -31.11 6.52 13.71
N ASP A 183 -32.33 6.08 13.98
CA ASP A 183 -33.35 5.82 12.93
C ASP A 183 -33.61 7.06 12.05
N GLU A 184 -33.45 8.28 12.59
CA GLU A 184 -33.57 9.54 11.84
C GLU A 184 -32.46 9.75 10.80
N TYR A 185 -31.27 9.16 11.00
CA TYR A 185 -30.15 9.26 10.05
C TYR A 185 -30.34 8.35 8.82
N PHE A 186 -31.09 7.26 8.99
CA PHE A 186 -31.33 6.25 7.94
C PHE A 186 -32.72 6.35 7.29
N ALA A 187 -33.56 7.28 7.75
CA ALA A 187 -34.86 7.62 7.16
C ALA A 187 -34.70 8.57 5.96
#